data_AF-U6B7M0-F1
#
_entry.id   AF-U6B7M0-F1
#
_cell.length_a   1.000
_cell.length_b   1.000
_cell.length_c   1.000
_cell.angle_alpha   90.00
_cell.angle_beta   90.00
_cell.angle_gamma   90.00
#
_symmetry.space_group_name_H-M   'P 1'
#
loop_
_entity.id
_entity.type
_entity.pdbx_description
1 polymer ?
#
loop_
_entity_poly.entity_id
_entity_poly.type
_entity_poly.pdbx_seq_one_letter_code
_entity_poly.pdbx_strand_id
1 'polypeptide(L)'
;MPRIKDVYVLPSGTKAYPNSSISSSSYNNLLEDLAFDNNYPRPISAGGTDATNIDQARINLGADDASNLKKGFISEKLLPFQPVQQGGGIHQANNKIYLGWNGRNLLLQVDSLQLEDVWTSKLAPIALQNLVNHANTADRIVYTSSDKKYLSSPLSSFMRKLLDCKDHEKLQMDIFKDGIKIYKDSIVIFELTNTGDIICDKRSKTVWQGIDSAKSIADDMTKTWKDAWISNTNIINIMRAPGYIHFDTDKGPVGCAYFSSDERLKQVHGYSTDSALDIFDKLEFIDFNYLPSSCMDSSSRHPIGFSANNLQKANPLFVDQIGDYLSPNISVIVTYLAKSVQELSQQVQELSQQVQELRSLINKKSDFP
;
A
#
# COMPACT_ATOMS: atom_id res chain seq x y z
N MET A 1 -64.33 -38.11 -55.53
CA MET A 1 -65.49 -38.30 -54.65
C MET A 1 -65.69 -37.03 -53.81
N PRO A 2 -66.91 -36.49 -53.64
CA PRO A 2 -67.10 -35.20 -52.98
C PRO A 2 -66.72 -35.26 -51.50
N ARG A 3 -65.97 -34.26 -51.05
CA ARG A 3 -65.55 -34.08 -49.66
C ARG A 3 -65.89 -32.66 -49.21
N ILE A 4 -66.37 -32.52 -47.98
CA ILE A 4 -66.61 -31.22 -47.33
C ILE A 4 -65.80 -31.22 -46.04
N LYS A 5 -64.86 -30.26 -45.91
CA LYS A 5 -63.93 -30.18 -44.77
C LYS A 5 -63.25 -31.53 -44.49
N ASP A 6 -62.73 -32.15 -45.55
CA ASP A 6 -62.02 -33.44 -45.56
C ASP A 6 -62.82 -34.69 -45.17
N VAL A 7 -64.11 -34.55 -44.85
CA VAL A 7 -65.04 -35.66 -44.62
C VAL A 7 -65.73 -36.01 -45.95
N TYR A 8 -65.71 -37.28 -46.34
CA TYR A 8 -66.50 -37.80 -47.45
C TYR A 8 -67.98 -37.78 -47.10
N VAL A 9 -68.79 -37.21 -48.00
CA VAL A 9 -70.24 -37.11 -47.83
C VAL A 9 -70.91 -37.65 -49.08
N LEU A 10 -71.96 -38.46 -48.90
CA LEU A 10 -72.78 -38.92 -50.00
C LEU A 10 -73.42 -37.70 -50.69
N PRO A 11 -73.35 -37.58 -52.04
CA PRO A 11 -74.03 -36.50 -52.75
C PRO A 11 -75.52 -36.46 -52.41
N SER A 12 -76.11 -35.26 -52.41
CA SER A 12 -77.55 -35.12 -52.24
C SER A 12 -78.30 -35.84 -53.37
N GLY A 13 -79.39 -36.54 -53.02
CA GLY A 13 -80.19 -37.33 -53.97
C GLY A 13 -79.65 -38.73 -54.27
N THR A 14 -78.55 -39.16 -53.65
CA THR A 14 -77.96 -40.49 -53.90
C THR A 14 -78.70 -41.63 -53.19
N LYS A 15 -79.54 -41.36 -52.18
CA LYS A 15 -80.28 -42.43 -51.47
C LYS A 15 -81.47 -42.91 -52.30
N ALA A 16 -81.69 -44.22 -52.33
CA ALA A 16 -82.87 -44.82 -52.93
C ALA A 16 -84.08 -44.73 -51.98
N TYR A 17 -85.28 -44.55 -52.54
CA TYR A 17 -86.54 -44.48 -51.80
C TYR A 17 -87.31 -45.81 -51.85
N PRO A 18 -88.16 -46.10 -50.85
CA PRO A 18 -89.03 -47.27 -50.87
C PRO A 18 -89.88 -47.33 -52.15
N ASN A 19 -90.18 -48.53 -52.65
CA ASN A 19 -90.94 -48.78 -53.89
C ASN A 19 -90.25 -48.32 -55.19
N SER A 20 -88.92 -48.19 -55.19
CA SER A 20 -88.11 -48.04 -56.41
C SER A 20 -87.74 -49.40 -57.00
N SER A 21 -87.18 -49.40 -58.22
CA SER A 21 -86.71 -50.60 -58.93
C SER A 21 -85.53 -51.32 -58.27
N ILE A 22 -84.95 -50.74 -57.22
CA ILE A 22 -83.81 -51.27 -56.46
C ILE A 22 -84.17 -51.41 -54.98
N SER A 23 -83.59 -52.40 -54.29
CA SER A 23 -83.75 -52.55 -52.84
C SER A 23 -83.17 -51.34 -52.10
N SER A 24 -84.04 -50.42 -51.69
CA SER A 24 -83.64 -49.18 -51.03
C SER A 24 -82.83 -49.41 -49.75
N SER A 25 -83.16 -50.44 -48.96
CA SER A 25 -82.42 -50.79 -47.75
C SER A 25 -81.01 -51.30 -48.06
N SER A 26 -80.87 -52.27 -48.96
CA SER A 26 -79.56 -52.83 -49.31
C SER A 26 -78.66 -51.80 -49.97
N TYR A 27 -79.22 -50.96 -50.84
CA TYR A 27 -78.47 -49.91 -51.52
C TYR A 27 -78.04 -48.80 -50.57
N ASN A 28 -78.93 -48.31 -49.70
CA ASN A 28 -78.57 -47.26 -48.75
C ASN A 28 -77.56 -47.75 -47.70
N ASN A 29 -77.65 -49.01 -47.26
CA ASN A 29 -76.64 -49.60 -46.37
C ASN A 29 -75.25 -49.65 -47.03
N LEU A 30 -75.17 -50.04 -48.32
CA LEU A 30 -73.91 -50.02 -49.06
C LEU A 30 -73.34 -48.60 -49.17
N LEU A 31 -74.18 -47.60 -49.45
CA LEU A 31 -73.74 -46.21 -49.51
C LEU A 31 -73.23 -45.71 -48.15
N GLU A 32 -73.90 -46.09 -47.06
CA GLU A 32 -73.49 -45.74 -45.71
C GLU A 32 -72.19 -46.43 -45.30
N ASP A 33 -72.00 -47.70 -45.68
CA ASP A 33 -70.75 -48.45 -45.46
C ASP A 33 -69.58 -47.84 -46.23
N LEU A 34 -69.77 -47.50 -47.51
CA LEU A 34 -68.77 -46.77 -48.30
C LEU A 34 -68.45 -45.40 -47.72
N ALA A 35 -69.44 -44.72 -47.14
CA ALA A 35 -69.22 -43.45 -46.49
C ALA A 35 -68.45 -43.59 -45.18
N PHE A 36 -68.71 -44.66 -44.44
CA PHE A 36 -68.00 -45.00 -43.22
C PHE A 36 -66.54 -45.39 -43.51
N ASP A 37 -66.29 -46.33 -44.44
CA ASP A 37 -64.94 -46.79 -44.80
C ASP A 37 -64.03 -45.68 -45.34
N ASN A 38 -64.60 -44.69 -46.03
CA ASN A 38 -63.84 -43.54 -46.53
C ASN A 38 -63.52 -42.49 -45.46
N ASN A 39 -64.24 -42.49 -44.33
CA ASN A 39 -64.08 -41.52 -43.25
C ASN A 39 -63.36 -42.11 -42.03
N TYR A 40 -63.30 -43.43 -41.89
CA TYR A 40 -62.55 -44.06 -40.82
C TYR A 40 -61.04 -43.94 -41.05
N PRO A 41 -60.26 -43.55 -40.02
CA PRO A 41 -58.80 -43.56 -40.12
C PRO A 41 -58.33 -44.96 -40.49
N ARG A 42 -57.63 -45.10 -41.62
CA ARG A 42 -57.08 -46.40 -42.03
C ARG A 42 -55.86 -46.72 -41.16
N PRO A 43 -55.80 -47.92 -40.55
CA PRO A 43 -54.58 -48.38 -39.89
C PRO A 43 -53.42 -48.38 -40.88
N ILE A 44 -52.23 -47.97 -40.44
CA ILE A 44 -51.00 -48.16 -41.23
C ILE A 44 -50.73 -49.66 -41.27
N SER A 45 -51.01 -50.29 -42.41
CA SER A 45 -50.62 -51.67 -42.71
C SER A 45 -49.46 -51.64 -43.73
N ALA A 46 -48.62 -52.67 -43.74
CA ALA A 46 -47.38 -52.68 -44.52
C ALA A 46 -47.60 -52.69 -46.06
N GLY A 47 -48.84 -52.84 -46.52
CA GLY A 47 -49.19 -52.88 -47.94
C GLY A 47 -49.23 -51.49 -48.58
N GLY A 48 -48.56 -51.35 -49.73
CA GLY A 48 -48.54 -50.11 -50.53
C GLY A 48 -47.38 -49.15 -50.23
N THR A 49 -46.55 -49.45 -49.24
CA THR A 49 -45.34 -48.68 -48.88
C THR A 49 -44.05 -49.47 -49.07
N ASP A 50 -44.09 -50.64 -49.74
CA ASP A 50 -42.98 -51.62 -49.84
C ASP A 50 -42.38 -52.06 -48.49
N ALA A 51 -43.14 -51.95 -47.39
CA ALA A 51 -42.70 -52.34 -46.06
C ALA A 51 -43.11 -53.79 -45.73
N THR A 52 -42.31 -54.48 -44.91
CA THR A 52 -42.64 -55.83 -44.40
C THR A 52 -43.17 -55.82 -42.96
N ASN A 53 -43.16 -54.65 -42.31
CA ASN A 53 -43.69 -54.44 -40.96
C ASN A 53 -44.21 -53.00 -40.80
N ILE A 54 -44.94 -52.76 -39.71
CA ILE A 54 -45.60 -51.46 -39.44
C ILE A 54 -44.58 -50.34 -39.23
N ASP A 55 -43.45 -50.62 -38.56
CA ASP A 55 -42.42 -49.61 -38.30
C ASP A 55 -41.80 -49.07 -39.59
N GLN A 56 -41.45 -49.96 -40.51
CA GLN A 56 -40.92 -49.57 -41.82
C GLN A 56 -41.96 -48.83 -42.66
N ALA A 57 -43.25 -49.18 -42.53
CA ALA A 57 -44.34 -48.45 -43.19
C ALA A 57 -44.46 -47.01 -42.66
N ARG A 58 -44.31 -46.79 -41.35
CA ARG A 58 -44.28 -45.42 -40.77
C ARG A 58 -43.11 -44.61 -41.30
N ILE A 59 -41.92 -45.21 -41.37
CA ILE A 59 -40.72 -44.58 -41.91
C ILE A 59 -40.92 -44.20 -43.38
N ASN A 60 -41.43 -45.13 -44.19
CA ASN A 60 -41.64 -44.90 -45.63
C ASN A 60 -42.71 -43.84 -45.92
N LEU A 61 -43.66 -43.63 -45.01
CA LEU A 61 -44.64 -42.52 -45.07
C LEU A 61 -44.09 -41.20 -44.52
N GLY A 62 -42.85 -41.16 -44.03
CA GLY A 62 -42.22 -39.98 -43.46
C GLY A 62 -42.74 -39.58 -42.08
N ALA A 63 -43.45 -40.47 -41.38
CA ALA A 63 -44.06 -40.18 -40.09
C ALA A 63 -43.05 -40.10 -38.94
N ASP A 64 -41.88 -40.73 -39.08
CA ASP A 64 -40.82 -40.78 -38.07
C ASP A 64 -39.75 -39.68 -38.30
N ASP A 65 -39.92 -38.80 -39.29
CA ASP A 65 -39.01 -37.69 -39.59
C ASP A 65 -39.59 -36.35 -39.11
N ALA A 66 -39.08 -35.89 -37.96
CA ALA A 66 -39.46 -34.61 -37.37
C ALA A 66 -39.13 -33.39 -38.25
N SER A 67 -38.24 -33.52 -39.25
CA SER A 67 -37.90 -32.42 -40.16
C SER A 67 -39.06 -32.02 -41.10
N ASN A 68 -40.07 -32.90 -41.23
CA ASN A 68 -41.29 -32.64 -42.01
C ASN A 68 -42.36 -31.84 -41.24
N LEU A 69 -42.17 -31.60 -39.93
CA LEU A 69 -43.11 -30.83 -39.10
C LEU A 69 -42.92 -29.32 -39.30
N LYS A 70 -43.50 -28.78 -40.37
CA LYS A 70 -43.43 -27.33 -40.67
C LYS A 70 -44.44 -26.47 -39.88
N LYS A 71 -45.53 -27.08 -39.38
CA LYS A 71 -46.57 -26.45 -38.55
C LYS A 71 -47.42 -27.51 -37.86
N GLY A 72 -47.71 -27.36 -36.56
CA GLY A 72 -48.57 -28.27 -35.80
C GLY A 72 -48.35 -28.18 -34.29
N PHE A 73 -49.27 -28.72 -33.51
CA PHE A 73 -49.09 -28.94 -32.07
C PHE A 73 -48.60 -30.37 -31.86
N ILE A 74 -47.40 -30.54 -31.34
CA ILE A 74 -46.96 -31.83 -30.79
C ILE A 74 -47.48 -31.88 -29.36
N SER A 75 -48.32 -32.85 -29.04
CA SER A 75 -48.73 -33.06 -27.66
C SER A 75 -47.49 -33.35 -26.81
N GLU A 76 -47.35 -32.68 -25.67
CA GLU A 76 -46.23 -32.90 -24.73
C GLU A 76 -46.05 -34.38 -24.35
N LYS A 77 -47.13 -35.17 -24.43
CA LYS A 77 -47.15 -36.61 -24.16
C LYS A 77 -46.36 -37.46 -25.18
N LEU A 78 -46.03 -36.88 -26.33
CA LEU A 78 -45.33 -37.54 -27.45
C LEU A 78 -43.85 -37.15 -27.54
N LEU A 79 -43.38 -36.23 -26.71
CA LEU A 79 -41.95 -35.88 -26.66
C LEU A 79 -41.20 -36.87 -25.75
N PRO A 80 -40.06 -37.44 -26.20
CA PRO A 80 -39.26 -38.35 -25.38
C PRO A 80 -38.48 -37.63 -24.26
N PHE A 81 -38.65 -36.32 -24.12
CA PHE A 81 -38.03 -35.47 -23.12
C PHE A 81 -39.04 -34.43 -22.60
N GLN A 82 -38.81 -33.94 -21.38
CA GLN A 82 -39.55 -32.80 -20.85
C GLN A 82 -39.07 -31.52 -21.56
N PRO A 83 -39.92 -30.81 -22.32
CA PRO A 83 -39.52 -29.57 -22.96
C PRO A 83 -39.22 -28.50 -21.90
N VAL A 84 -38.09 -27.81 -22.05
CA VAL A 84 -37.78 -26.64 -21.21
C VAL A 84 -38.43 -25.43 -21.85
N GLN A 85 -39.41 -24.82 -21.16
CA GLN A 85 -39.96 -23.54 -21.59
C GLN A 85 -38.89 -22.44 -21.43
N GLN A 86 -38.47 -21.86 -22.55
CA GLN A 86 -37.60 -20.68 -22.57
C GLN A 86 -38.48 -19.44 -22.81
N GLY A 87 -38.68 -18.62 -21.77
CA GLY A 87 -39.44 -17.36 -21.87
C GLY A 87 -40.96 -17.46 -21.63
N GLY A 88 -41.67 -16.33 -21.80
CA GLY A 88 -43.14 -16.26 -21.75
C GLY A 88 -43.77 -15.97 -20.38
N GLY A 89 -42.96 -15.73 -19.34
CA GLY A 89 -43.44 -15.27 -18.04
C GLY A 89 -43.84 -13.79 -18.03
N ILE A 90 -44.55 -13.36 -16.98
CA ILE A 90 -44.84 -11.95 -16.71
C ILE A 90 -43.51 -11.16 -16.71
N HIS A 91 -43.47 -10.04 -17.45
CA HIS A 91 -42.29 -9.18 -17.69
C HIS A 91 -41.13 -9.80 -18.50
N GLN A 92 -41.35 -10.87 -19.25
CA GLN A 92 -40.34 -11.41 -20.17
C GLN A 92 -40.64 -10.99 -21.62
N ALA A 93 -39.60 -10.65 -22.37
CA ALA A 93 -39.68 -10.35 -23.80
C ALA A 93 -39.57 -11.64 -24.66
N ASN A 94 -39.86 -11.54 -25.96
CA ASN A 94 -39.84 -12.67 -26.90
C ASN A 94 -38.44 -12.98 -27.49
N ASN A 95 -37.38 -12.60 -26.78
CA ASN A 95 -36.01 -12.70 -27.27
C ASN A 95 -35.54 -14.17 -27.27
N LYS A 96 -34.75 -14.56 -28.28
CA LYS A 96 -34.13 -15.88 -28.33
C LYS A 96 -32.87 -15.91 -27.47
N ILE A 97 -32.73 -16.94 -26.65
CA ILE A 97 -31.56 -17.15 -25.80
C ILE A 97 -30.71 -18.27 -26.40
N TYR A 98 -29.44 -17.97 -26.68
CA TYR A 98 -28.44 -18.91 -27.14
C TYR A 98 -27.44 -19.16 -26.02
N LEU A 99 -27.27 -20.43 -25.64
CA LEU A 99 -26.28 -20.87 -24.66
C LEU A 99 -25.37 -21.90 -25.32
N GLY A 100 -24.05 -21.66 -25.34
CA GLY A 100 -23.13 -22.53 -26.07
C GLY A 100 -21.70 -22.51 -25.53
N TRP A 101 -20.93 -23.57 -25.83
CA TRP A 101 -19.51 -23.67 -25.48
C TRP A 101 -18.64 -23.30 -26.69
N ASN A 102 -17.73 -22.32 -26.53
CA ASN A 102 -16.87 -21.86 -27.64
C ASN A 102 -15.50 -22.58 -27.72
N GLY A 103 -15.30 -23.64 -26.93
CA GLY A 103 -14.02 -24.33 -26.78
C GLY A 103 -13.23 -23.91 -25.52
N ARG A 104 -13.58 -22.78 -24.91
CA ARG A 104 -12.92 -22.25 -23.71
C ARG A 104 -13.87 -21.87 -22.58
N ASN A 105 -14.99 -21.23 -22.92
CA ASN A 105 -15.97 -20.69 -21.98
C ASN A 105 -17.40 -21.06 -22.42
N LEU A 106 -18.30 -21.06 -21.46
CA LEU A 106 -19.74 -21.09 -21.71
C LEU A 106 -20.18 -19.66 -22.01
N LEU A 107 -20.84 -19.44 -23.15
CA LEU A 107 -21.26 -18.13 -23.62
C LEU A 107 -22.78 -18.01 -23.66
N LEU A 108 -23.28 -16.80 -23.39
CA LEU A 108 -24.68 -16.40 -23.54
C LEU A 108 -24.81 -15.34 -24.63
N GLN A 109 -25.82 -15.50 -25.47
CA GLN A 109 -26.24 -14.50 -26.44
C GLN A 109 -27.77 -14.37 -26.39
N VAL A 110 -28.27 -13.15 -26.52
CA VAL A 110 -29.70 -12.83 -26.60
C VAL A 110 -29.95 -12.16 -27.95
N ASP A 111 -30.71 -12.83 -28.82
CA ASP A 111 -30.88 -12.49 -30.23
C ASP A 111 -29.54 -12.31 -30.95
N SER A 112 -29.16 -11.08 -31.30
CA SER A 112 -27.86 -10.74 -31.90
C SER A 112 -26.86 -10.14 -30.91
N LEU A 113 -27.25 -9.91 -29.66
CA LEU A 113 -26.40 -9.32 -28.62
C LEU A 113 -25.64 -10.42 -27.86
N GLN A 114 -24.33 -10.42 -27.99
CA GLN A 114 -23.46 -11.28 -27.20
C GLN A 114 -23.35 -10.73 -25.77
N LEU A 115 -23.75 -11.51 -24.78
CA LEU A 115 -23.61 -11.22 -23.34
C LEU A 115 -22.35 -11.86 -22.73
N GLU A 116 -21.51 -12.46 -23.58
CA GLU A 116 -20.22 -13.07 -23.25
C GLU A 116 -20.32 -14.23 -22.24
N ASP A 117 -19.34 -14.34 -21.35
CA ASP A 117 -19.13 -15.50 -20.49
C ASP A 117 -20.26 -15.66 -19.46
N VAL A 118 -20.76 -16.89 -19.35
CA VAL A 118 -21.69 -17.29 -18.28
C VAL A 118 -20.90 -17.78 -17.09
N TRP A 119 -21.00 -17.04 -15.99
CA TRP A 119 -20.30 -17.35 -14.75
C TRP A 119 -21.06 -18.44 -13.98
N THR A 120 -20.62 -19.69 -14.11
CA THR A 120 -21.30 -20.87 -13.51
C THR A 120 -20.76 -21.26 -12.13
N SER A 121 -19.78 -20.55 -11.58
CA SER A 121 -19.19 -20.95 -10.29
C SER A 121 -20.15 -20.63 -9.13
N LYS A 122 -20.31 -21.57 -8.20
CA LYS A 122 -21.04 -21.37 -6.94
C LYS A 122 -20.41 -20.28 -6.04
N LEU A 123 -19.14 -19.93 -6.30
CA LEU A 123 -18.32 -19.07 -5.44
C LEU A 123 -18.24 -17.61 -5.91
N ALA A 124 -18.27 -17.34 -7.23
CA ALA A 124 -18.11 -15.97 -7.74
C ALA A 124 -19.30 -15.04 -7.42
N PRO A 125 -20.57 -15.47 -7.49
CA PRO A 125 -21.69 -14.63 -7.07
C PRO A 125 -21.62 -14.32 -5.58
N ILE A 126 -21.19 -15.26 -4.74
CA ILE A 126 -21.09 -15.06 -3.28
C ILE A 126 -19.93 -14.11 -2.93
N ALA A 127 -18.78 -14.25 -3.57
CA ALA A 127 -17.64 -13.36 -3.34
C ALA A 127 -17.96 -11.92 -3.78
N LEU A 128 -18.60 -11.74 -4.94
CA LEU A 128 -19.01 -10.44 -5.43
C LEU A 128 -20.16 -9.84 -4.61
N GLN A 129 -21.16 -10.65 -4.23
CA GLN A 129 -22.26 -10.22 -3.36
C GLN A 129 -21.75 -9.83 -1.96
N ASN A 130 -20.79 -10.57 -1.40
CA ASN A 130 -20.18 -10.23 -0.12
C ASN A 130 -19.38 -8.92 -0.22
N LEU A 131 -18.65 -8.72 -1.32
CA LEU A 131 -17.94 -7.46 -1.56
C LEU A 131 -18.93 -6.29 -1.68
N VAL A 132 -20.01 -6.45 -2.46
CA VAL A 132 -21.06 -5.44 -2.64
C VAL A 132 -21.79 -5.16 -1.32
N ASN A 133 -22.11 -6.19 -0.53
CA ASN A 133 -22.73 -6.03 0.79
C ASN A 133 -21.80 -5.30 1.77
N HIS A 134 -20.50 -5.59 1.74
CA HIS A 134 -19.51 -4.87 2.55
C HIS A 134 -19.24 -3.44 2.07
N ALA A 135 -19.38 -3.18 0.76
CA ALA A 135 -19.19 -1.85 0.17
C ALA A 135 -20.41 -0.93 0.34
N ASN A 136 -21.63 -1.49 0.43
CA ASN A 136 -22.86 -0.70 0.62
C ASN A 136 -23.08 -0.22 2.07
N THR A 137 -22.27 -0.69 3.02
CA THR A 137 -22.25 -0.14 4.38
C THR A 137 -21.38 1.12 4.44
N ALA A 138 -22.03 2.28 4.58
CA ALA A 138 -21.37 3.56 4.76
C ALA A 138 -20.35 3.54 5.92
N ASP A 139 -19.29 4.34 5.78
CA ASP A 139 -18.22 4.49 6.76
C ASP A 139 -17.50 3.21 7.18
N ARG A 140 -17.20 2.33 6.22
CA ARG A 140 -16.39 1.13 6.46
C ARG A 140 -15.29 0.99 5.41
N ILE A 141 -14.18 0.36 5.81
CA ILE A 141 -13.14 -0.10 4.89
C ILE A 141 -13.33 -1.60 4.64
N VAL A 142 -13.22 -2.00 3.38
CA VAL A 142 -13.23 -3.41 2.95
C VAL A 142 -11.79 -3.86 2.73
N TYR A 143 -11.41 -5.00 3.28
CA TYR A 143 -10.05 -5.53 3.18
C TYR A 143 -10.05 -7.05 3.04
N THR A 144 -8.95 -7.59 2.51
CA THR A 144 -8.72 -9.04 2.41
C THR A 144 -7.95 -9.53 3.63
N SER A 145 -8.50 -10.51 4.35
CA SER A 145 -7.83 -11.11 5.51
C SER A 145 -6.70 -12.07 5.10
N SER A 146 -5.90 -12.51 6.07
CA SER A 146 -4.89 -13.57 5.90
C SER A 146 -5.48 -14.87 5.34
N ASP A 147 -6.75 -15.14 5.63
CA ASP A 147 -7.48 -16.33 5.16
C ASP A 147 -8.11 -16.12 3.77
N LYS A 148 -7.72 -15.06 3.06
CA LYS A 148 -8.23 -14.70 1.72
C LYS A 148 -9.74 -14.47 1.68
N LYS A 149 -10.33 -13.98 2.78
CA LYS A 149 -11.74 -13.60 2.87
C LYS A 149 -11.89 -12.08 2.83
N TYR A 150 -12.93 -11.58 2.20
CA TYR A 150 -13.31 -10.17 2.32
C TYR A 150 -13.97 -9.94 3.68
N LEU A 151 -13.49 -8.93 4.40
CA LEU A 151 -14.04 -8.46 5.67
C LEU A 151 -14.23 -6.94 5.61
N SER A 152 -15.01 -6.37 6.53
CA SER A 152 -15.13 -4.92 6.66
C SER A 152 -15.04 -4.46 8.11
N SER A 153 -14.46 -3.29 8.33
CA SER A 153 -14.33 -2.65 9.65
C SER A 153 -14.86 -1.22 9.61
N PRO A 154 -15.48 -0.70 10.69
CA PRO A 154 -15.85 0.72 10.75
C PRO A 154 -14.63 1.61 10.54
N LEU A 155 -14.80 2.71 9.79
CA LEU A 155 -13.80 3.77 9.75
C LEU A 155 -13.67 4.41 11.13
N SER A 156 -12.45 4.62 11.58
CA SER A 156 -12.20 5.42 12.78
C SER A 156 -12.63 6.88 12.55
N SER A 157 -12.84 7.62 13.63
CA SER A 157 -13.12 9.07 13.59
C SER A 157 -12.04 9.83 12.81
N PHE A 158 -10.78 9.37 12.93
CA PHE A 158 -9.65 9.89 12.18
C PHE A 158 -9.79 9.64 10.67
N MET A 159 -10.06 8.41 10.24
CA MET A 159 -10.15 8.12 8.80
C MET A 159 -11.33 8.82 8.12
N ARG A 160 -12.43 9.06 8.84
CA ARG A 160 -13.53 9.88 8.30
C ARG A 160 -13.10 11.31 8.06
N LYS A 161 -12.41 11.94 9.03
CA LYS A 161 -11.85 13.29 8.88
C LYS A 161 -10.81 13.36 7.76
N LEU A 162 -9.96 12.35 7.64
CA LEU A 162 -8.93 12.26 6.59
C LEU A 162 -9.57 12.24 5.20
N LEU A 163 -10.58 11.39 5.00
CA LEU A 163 -11.23 11.20 3.70
C LEU A 163 -12.17 12.36 3.33
N ASP A 164 -12.73 13.06 4.31
CA ASP A 164 -13.63 14.21 4.10
C ASP A 164 -12.86 15.55 3.95
N CYS A 165 -11.55 15.55 4.16
CA CYS A 165 -10.78 16.79 4.13
C CYS A 165 -10.53 17.26 2.68
N LYS A 166 -11.10 18.42 2.34
CA LYS A 166 -10.89 19.07 1.03
C LYS A 166 -9.66 19.98 0.98
N ASP A 167 -9.19 20.40 2.15
CA ASP A 167 -8.06 21.32 2.31
C ASP A 167 -6.86 20.55 2.87
N HIS A 168 -6.03 20.06 1.95
CA HIS A 168 -4.90 19.18 2.25
C HIS A 168 -3.82 19.89 3.09
N GLU A 169 -3.70 21.21 2.97
CA GLU A 169 -2.75 22.01 3.75
C GLU A 169 -3.21 22.12 5.20
N LYS A 170 -4.50 22.39 5.42
CA LYS A 170 -5.09 22.41 6.76
C LYS A 170 -5.11 21.03 7.42
N LEU A 171 -5.38 19.97 6.65
CA LEU A 171 -5.27 18.59 7.12
C LEU A 171 -3.86 18.29 7.59
N GLN A 172 -2.88 18.66 6.77
CA GLN A 172 -1.47 18.47 7.09
C GLN A 172 -1.10 19.24 8.36
N MET A 173 -1.53 20.50 8.49
CA MET A 173 -1.33 21.29 9.72
C MET A 173 -2.01 20.69 10.94
N ASP A 174 -3.25 20.22 10.84
CA ASP A 174 -3.98 19.61 11.96
C ASP A 174 -3.35 18.26 12.36
N ILE A 175 -2.90 17.47 11.38
CA ILE A 175 -2.13 16.24 11.57
C ILE A 175 -0.81 16.53 12.31
N PHE A 176 -0.09 17.59 11.91
CA PHE A 176 1.13 18.01 12.58
C PHE A 176 0.87 18.68 13.92
N LYS A 177 -0.30 19.25 14.16
CA LYS A 177 -0.67 19.93 15.41
C LYS A 177 -1.14 18.96 16.50
N ASP A 178 -1.89 17.93 16.11
CA ASP A 178 -2.41 16.93 17.04
C ASP A 178 -1.48 15.70 17.16
N GLY A 179 -0.56 15.57 16.21
CA GLY A 179 0.34 14.43 16.08
C GLY A 179 -0.34 13.19 15.49
N ILE A 180 0.46 12.23 15.04
CA ILE A 180 -0.01 10.92 14.54
C ILE A 180 0.56 9.84 15.44
N LYS A 181 -0.27 8.87 15.87
CA LYS A 181 0.19 7.64 16.50
C LYS A 181 -0.24 6.43 15.68
N ILE A 182 0.71 5.61 15.28
CA ILE A 182 0.47 4.35 14.59
C ILE A 182 0.71 3.22 15.59
N TYR A 183 -0.23 2.28 15.64
CA TYR A 183 -0.21 1.18 16.61
C TYR A 183 0.03 -0.16 15.92
N LYS A 184 0.72 -1.08 16.60
CA LYS A 184 0.71 -2.52 16.33
C LYS A 184 0.36 -3.24 17.62
N ASP A 185 -0.68 -4.07 17.60
CA ASP A 185 -1.12 -4.86 18.77
C ASP A 185 -1.33 -4.01 20.04
N SER A 186 -1.90 -2.80 19.87
CA SER A 186 -2.11 -1.76 20.92
C SER A 186 -0.85 -1.05 21.42
N ILE A 187 0.32 -1.31 20.83
CA ILE A 187 1.59 -0.64 21.12
C ILE A 187 1.82 0.46 20.09
N VAL A 188 2.15 1.69 20.51
CA VAL A 188 2.46 2.81 19.59
C VAL A 188 3.81 2.54 18.94
N ILE A 189 3.85 2.13 17.68
CA ILE A 189 5.10 1.83 16.97
C ILE A 189 5.74 3.07 16.34
N PHE A 190 4.95 4.13 16.11
CA PHE A 190 5.40 5.38 15.50
C PHE A 190 4.51 6.51 15.99
N GLU A 191 5.13 7.58 16.47
CA GLU A 191 4.47 8.82 16.87
C GLU A 191 5.14 10.00 16.16
N LEU A 192 4.37 10.76 15.39
CA LEU A 192 4.75 12.10 14.96
C LEU A 192 4.14 13.07 15.96
N THR A 193 4.95 13.78 16.71
CA THR A 193 4.48 14.69 17.76
C THR A 193 4.02 16.03 17.20
N ASN A 194 3.35 16.80 18.05
CA ASN A 194 2.90 18.16 17.73
C ASN A 194 4.03 19.19 17.57
N THR A 195 5.26 18.83 17.91
CA THR A 195 6.48 19.63 17.71
C THR A 195 7.25 19.24 16.45
N GLY A 196 6.75 18.25 15.69
CA GLY A 196 7.45 17.69 14.53
C GLY A 196 8.49 16.63 14.87
N ASP A 197 8.65 16.27 16.15
CA ASP A 197 9.53 15.18 16.56
C ASP A 197 8.92 13.83 16.18
N ILE A 198 9.75 12.94 15.66
CA ILE A 198 9.38 11.55 15.40
C ILE A 198 9.82 10.70 16.60
N ILE A 199 8.86 10.15 17.33
CA ILE A 199 9.05 9.26 18.47
C ILE A 199 8.61 7.85 18.06
N CYS A 200 9.55 6.92 17.90
CA CYS A 200 9.25 5.49 17.77
C CYS A 200 9.42 4.81 19.15
N ASP A 201 8.57 3.83 19.48
CA ASP A 201 8.50 3.26 20.84
C ASP A 201 9.85 2.82 21.43
N LYS A 202 9.91 2.89 22.76
CA LYS A 202 10.94 2.33 23.62
C LYS A 202 10.81 0.79 23.65
N ARG A 203 11.35 0.15 22.61
CA ARG A 203 11.67 -1.29 22.40
C ARG A 203 10.48 -2.12 21.87
N SER A 204 10.56 -2.92 20.79
CA SER A 204 11.70 -3.50 20.06
C SER A 204 11.40 -3.60 18.55
N LYS A 205 11.50 -2.50 17.81
CA LYS A 205 11.93 -2.43 16.39
C LYS A 205 12.41 -1.02 16.10
N THR A 206 13.61 -0.86 15.59
CA THR A 206 14.72 -0.40 16.43
C THR A 206 15.14 0.99 15.98
N VAL A 207 15.72 1.78 16.89
CA VAL A 207 16.54 2.98 16.62
C VAL A 207 17.43 2.80 15.36
N TRP A 208 17.83 1.56 15.05
CA TRP A 208 18.49 1.15 13.81
C TRP A 208 17.83 1.62 12.51
N GLN A 209 16.51 1.73 12.32
CA GLN A 209 15.97 2.17 11.01
C GLN A 209 16.11 3.70 10.77
N GLY A 210 16.04 4.49 11.85
CA GLY A 210 16.39 5.91 11.82
C GLY A 210 17.90 6.12 11.71
N ILE A 211 18.68 5.30 12.43
CA ILE A 211 20.13 5.22 12.27
C ILE A 211 20.50 4.78 10.85
N ASP A 212 19.80 3.83 10.22
CA ASP A 212 20.08 3.29 8.88
C ASP A 212 19.80 4.33 7.81
N SER A 213 18.77 5.16 8.01
CA SER A 213 18.48 6.30 7.12
C SER A 213 19.52 7.41 7.27
N ALA A 214 19.89 7.77 8.51
CA ALA A 214 20.96 8.73 8.78
C ALA A 214 22.34 8.22 8.30
N LYS A 215 22.60 6.91 8.46
CA LYS A 215 23.75 6.16 8.00
C LYS A 215 23.81 6.15 6.47
N SER A 216 22.73 5.83 5.79
CA SER A 216 22.68 5.85 4.32
C SER A 216 23.00 7.25 3.76
N ILE A 217 22.43 8.30 4.34
CA ILE A 217 22.72 9.68 3.95
C ILE A 217 24.18 10.02 4.22
N ALA A 218 24.71 9.63 5.37
CA ALA A 218 26.10 9.87 5.72
C ALA A 218 27.08 9.06 4.84
N ASP A 219 26.81 7.79 4.56
CA ASP A 219 27.58 6.91 3.69
C ASP A 219 27.63 7.43 2.24
N ASP A 220 26.58 8.10 1.77
CA ASP A 220 26.57 8.76 0.46
C ASP A 220 27.35 10.10 0.47
N MET A 221 27.32 10.83 1.58
CA MET A 221 28.13 12.04 1.76
C MET A 221 29.63 11.73 1.89
N THR A 222 30.03 10.62 2.54
CA THR A 222 31.45 10.24 2.61
C THR A 222 32.04 9.85 1.26
N LYS A 223 31.24 9.33 0.32
CA LYS A 223 31.66 9.01 -1.06
C LYS A 223 31.92 10.25 -1.92
N THR A 224 31.31 11.39 -1.61
CA THR A 224 31.44 12.63 -2.41
C THR A 224 32.64 13.48 -1.99
N TRP A 225 33.27 13.21 -0.85
CA TRP A 225 34.42 13.96 -0.35
C TRP A 225 35.73 13.27 -0.77
N LYS A 226 36.41 13.81 -1.80
CA LYS A 226 37.62 13.18 -2.38
C LYS A 226 38.88 13.28 -1.51
N ASP A 227 38.94 14.21 -0.55
CA ASP A 227 40.20 14.56 0.14
C ASP A 227 40.13 14.45 1.68
N ALA A 228 39.11 13.81 2.23
CA ALA A 228 39.01 13.59 3.68
C ALA A 228 39.40 12.15 4.06
N TRP A 229 40.08 11.99 5.21
CA TRP A 229 40.37 10.69 5.85
C TRP A 229 39.10 9.85 6.13
N ILE A 230 37.92 10.47 6.02
CA ILE A 230 36.58 9.89 6.18
C ILE A 230 36.03 9.32 4.84
N SER A 231 36.69 9.57 3.69
CA SER A 231 36.27 8.99 2.41
C SER A 231 36.27 7.47 2.45
N ASN A 232 35.22 6.84 1.90
CA ASN A 232 35.02 5.38 1.93
C ASN A 232 34.99 4.77 3.34
N THR A 233 34.24 5.35 4.26
CA THR A 233 34.08 4.85 5.63
C THR A 233 32.61 4.55 5.87
N ASN A 234 32.29 3.38 6.43
CA ASN A 234 30.92 2.95 6.69
C ASN A 234 30.55 3.30 8.13
N ILE A 235 29.43 4.01 8.33
CA ILE A 235 28.94 4.27 9.70
C ILE A 235 28.30 2.98 10.24
N ILE A 236 28.78 2.43 11.35
CA ILE A 236 28.26 1.22 11.97
C ILE A 236 27.11 1.54 12.92
N ASN A 237 27.24 2.61 13.71
CA ASN A 237 26.28 3.00 14.75
C ASN A 237 26.36 4.52 15.01
N ILE A 238 25.30 5.08 15.62
CA ILE A 238 25.24 6.49 16.02
C ILE A 238 24.74 6.52 17.46
N MET A 239 25.49 7.11 18.40
CA MET A 239 24.96 7.44 19.73
C MET A 239 25.08 8.92 20.03
N ARG A 240 24.11 9.38 20.81
CA ARG A 240 24.14 10.69 21.46
C ARG A 240 24.45 10.50 22.94
N ALA A 241 25.51 11.14 23.39
CA ALA A 241 25.81 11.36 24.80
C ALA A 241 25.51 12.83 25.17
N PRO A 242 25.40 13.18 26.47
CA PRO A 242 25.31 14.57 26.88
C PRO A 242 26.48 15.39 26.30
N GLY A 243 26.16 16.37 25.45
CA GLY A 243 27.14 17.25 24.80
C GLY A 243 27.94 16.65 23.64
N TYR A 244 27.64 15.42 23.20
CA TYR A 244 28.39 14.76 22.13
C TYR A 244 27.50 13.89 21.23
N ILE A 245 27.65 14.00 19.92
CA ILE A 245 27.10 13.02 18.95
C ILE A 245 28.30 12.29 18.38
N HIS A 246 28.24 10.97 18.43
CA HIS A 246 29.27 10.09 17.88
C HIS A 246 28.66 9.16 16.83
N PHE A 247 29.50 8.79 15.88
CA PHE A 247 29.29 7.84 14.82
C PHE A 247 30.40 6.78 14.94
N ASP A 248 30.04 5.55 15.30
CA ASP A 248 30.97 4.44 15.19
C ASP A 248 31.16 4.14 13.71
N THR A 249 32.40 3.98 13.25
CA THR A 249 32.68 3.62 11.85
C THR A 249 33.63 2.43 11.76
N ASP A 250 33.73 1.82 10.58
CA ASP A 250 34.68 0.72 10.32
C ASP A 250 36.16 1.13 10.39
N LYS A 251 36.47 2.43 10.44
CA LYS A 251 37.82 2.97 10.64
C LYS A 251 38.01 3.63 12.01
N GLY A 252 37.04 3.46 12.92
CA GLY A 252 37.07 4.03 14.27
C GLY A 252 35.96 5.05 14.52
N PRO A 253 35.70 5.40 15.79
CA PRO A 253 34.64 6.34 16.14
C PRO A 253 34.99 7.76 15.72
N VAL A 254 34.03 8.47 15.15
CA VAL A 254 34.12 9.89 14.78
C VAL A 254 32.93 10.63 15.37
N GLY A 255 33.06 11.91 15.71
CA GLY A 255 31.92 12.61 16.29
C GLY A 255 32.13 14.12 16.42
N CYS A 256 31.08 14.78 16.89
CA CYS A 256 31.06 16.22 17.11
C CYS A 256 30.55 16.51 18.52
N ALA A 257 31.34 17.28 19.27
CA ALA A 257 30.89 17.85 20.52
C ALA A 257 30.02 19.08 20.23
N TYR A 258 28.85 19.16 20.86
CA TYR A 258 27.98 20.33 20.79
C TYR A 258 27.82 20.91 22.19
N PHE A 259 28.26 22.15 22.35
CA PHE A 259 28.29 22.82 23.64
C PHE A 259 27.02 23.67 23.80
N SER A 260 26.11 23.24 24.68
CA SER A 260 24.97 24.08 25.07
C SER A 260 25.41 25.02 26.19
N SER A 261 25.42 26.32 25.90
CA SER A 261 25.95 27.35 26.80
C SER A 261 24.88 28.38 27.20
N ASP A 262 23.60 28.08 26.98
CA ASP A 262 22.48 28.94 27.33
C ASP A 262 22.46 29.22 28.84
N GLU A 263 22.28 30.49 29.22
CA GLU A 263 22.29 30.92 30.62
C GLU A 263 21.20 30.24 31.46
N ARG A 264 20.04 29.92 30.85
CA ARG A 264 18.93 29.21 31.52
C ARG A 264 19.31 27.81 31.98
N LEU A 265 20.38 27.25 31.43
CA LEU A 265 20.90 25.92 31.75
C LEU A 265 22.06 25.97 32.76
N LYS A 266 22.35 27.14 33.33
CA LYS A 266 23.48 27.36 34.24
C LYS A 266 23.03 27.93 35.57
N GLN A 267 23.71 27.54 36.63
CA GLN A 267 23.69 28.27 37.89
C GLN A 267 24.83 29.30 37.86
N VAL A 268 24.50 30.55 37.53
CA VAL A 268 25.51 31.63 37.43
C VAL A 268 25.85 32.14 38.82
N HIS A 269 27.15 32.15 39.17
CA HIS A 269 27.66 32.60 40.48
C HIS A 269 28.30 34.00 40.45
N GLY A 270 28.06 34.78 39.39
CA GLY A 270 28.65 36.10 39.18
C GLY A 270 29.88 36.07 38.27
N TYR A 271 30.67 37.16 38.30
CA TYR A 271 31.90 37.28 37.50
C TYR A 271 33.03 36.41 38.08
N SER A 272 33.81 35.76 37.22
CA SER A 272 34.97 34.96 37.66
C SER A 272 36.11 35.87 38.11
N THR A 273 36.60 35.65 39.32
CA THR A 273 37.75 36.34 39.93
C THR A 273 39.07 35.59 39.77
N ASP A 274 39.07 34.39 39.18
CA ASP A 274 40.30 33.60 38.97
C ASP A 274 41.24 34.31 37.98
N SER A 275 42.55 34.22 38.14
CA SER A 275 43.47 34.69 37.09
C SER A 275 43.71 33.57 36.08
N ALA A 276 43.38 33.84 34.81
CA ALA A 276 43.72 32.93 33.73
C ALA A 276 45.20 33.02 33.35
N LEU A 277 45.79 34.22 33.37
CA LEU A 277 47.23 34.40 33.10
C LEU A 277 48.11 33.58 34.04
N ASP A 278 47.84 33.62 35.35
CA ASP A 278 48.60 32.86 36.36
C ASP A 278 48.56 31.33 36.13
N ILE A 279 47.52 30.85 35.45
CA ILE A 279 47.38 29.43 35.10
C ILE A 279 48.14 29.14 33.81
N PHE A 280 48.06 30.01 32.79
CA PHE A 280 48.81 29.85 31.54
C PHE A 280 50.32 29.92 31.74
N ASP A 281 50.80 30.75 32.67
CA ASP A 281 52.23 30.86 33.01
C ASP A 281 52.81 29.57 33.60
N LYS A 282 51.96 28.67 34.11
CA LYS A 282 52.35 27.35 34.63
C LYS A 282 52.32 26.26 33.57
N LEU A 283 51.88 26.56 32.34
CA LEU A 283 51.82 25.56 31.27
C LEU A 283 53.22 25.28 30.72
N GLU A 284 53.55 24.00 30.66
CA GLU A 284 54.77 23.52 30.02
C GLU A 284 54.46 23.07 28.60
N PHE A 285 55.06 23.75 27.61
CA PHE A 285 55.00 23.34 26.22
C PHE A 285 56.08 22.32 25.90
N ILE A 286 55.73 21.34 25.08
CA ILE A 286 56.61 20.27 24.64
C ILE A 286 56.68 20.21 23.11
N ASP A 287 57.83 19.78 22.62
CA ASP A 287 58.07 19.40 21.23
C ASP A 287 57.94 17.88 21.14
N PHE A 288 57.06 17.38 20.27
CA PHE A 288 56.80 15.94 20.21
C PHE A 288 56.42 15.44 18.82
N ASN A 289 56.61 14.15 18.63
CA ASN A 289 55.99 13.36 17.57
C ASN A 289 55.13 12.28 18.24
N TYR A 290 54.06 11.87 17.56
CA TYR A 290 53.30 10.72 18.00
C TYR A 290 54.13 9.43 17.86
N LEU A 291 53.96 8.49 18.79
CA LEU A 291 54.59 7.17 18.69
C LEU A 291 53.96 6.38 17.53
N PRO A 292 54.73 5.54 16.79
CA PRO A 292 54.16 4.70 15.74
C PRO A 292 53.02 3.78 16.20
N SER A 293 52.99 3.43 17.50
CA SER A 293 51.95 2.60 18.12
C SER A 293 50.68 3.36 18.53
N SER A 294 50.65 4.69 18.41
CA SER A 294 49.55 5.53 18.91
C SER A 294 48.36 5.68 17.96
N CYS A 295 48.40 5.03 16.79
CA CYS A 295 47.43 5.20 15.69
C CYS A 295 47.37 6.63 15.09
N MET A 296 48.18 7.56 15.58
CA MET A 296 48.33 8.92 15.05
C MET A 296 49.54 8.99 14.11
N ASP A 297 49.62 10.07 13.31
CA ASP A 297 50.73 10.26 12.37
C ASP A 297 52.06 10.51 13.11
N SER A 298 52.90 9.49 13.13
CA SER A 298 54.24 9.56 13.75
C SER A 298 55.28 10.30 12.91
N SER A 299 54.99 10.56 11.63
CA SER A 299 55.89 11.29 10.73
C SER A 299 55.82 12.80 10.92
N SER A 300 54.69 13.30 11.45
CA SER A 300 54.48 14.71 11.75
C SER A 300 55.14 15.10 13.08
N ARG A 301 56.00 16.13 13.03
CA ARG A 301 56.55 16.80 14.22
C ARG A 301 55.67 17.97 14.65
N HIS A 302 55.42 18.07 15.94
CA HIS A 302 54.69 19.16 16.56
C HIS A 302 55.63 19.95 17.47
N PRO A 303 56.21 21.08 16.99
CA PRO A 303 57.19 21.85 17.75
C PRO A 303 56.64 22.49 19.02
N ILE A 304 55.32 22.70 19.07
CA ILE A 304 54.62 23.28 20.21
C ILE A 304 53.36 22.46 20.44
N GLY A 305 53.26 21.87 21.62
CA GLY A 305 52.06 21.26 22.14
C GLY A 305 52.13 21.13 23.65
N PHE A 306 51.19 20.40 24.22
CA PHE A 306 51.14 20.12 25.65
C PHE A 306 50.84 18.64 25.85
N SER A 307 51.39 18.05 26.92
CA SER A 307 50.90 16.75 27.39
C SER A 307 49.67 16.96 28.26
N ALA A 308 48.71 16.03 28.20
CA ALA A 308 47.56 16.08 29.09
C ALA A 308 47.97 16.01 30.57
N ASN A 309 49.04 15.29 30.90
CA ASN A 309 49.59 15.27 32.27
C ASN A 309 50.08 16.64 32.74
N ASN A 310 50.71 17.44 31.87
CA ASN A 310 51.15 18.79 32.23
C ASN A 310 49.97 19.75 32.36
N LEU A 311 48.97 19.64 31.48
CA LEU A 311 47.72 20.38 31.62
C LEU A 311 47.03 20.10 32.96
N GLN A 312 46.93 18.83 33.35
CA GLN A 312 46.28 18.42 34.59
C GLN A 312 46.96 18.99 35.84
N LYS A 313 48.30 19.07 35.85
CA LYS A 313 49.06 19.68 36.96
C LYS A 313 48.75 21.17 37.10
N ALA A 314 48.59 21.88 35.99
CA ALA A 314 48.31 23.31 36.00
C ALA A 314 46.85 23.59 36.40
N ASN A 315 45.91 22.86 35.82
CA ASN A 315 44.50 22.91 36.19
C ASN A 315 43.81 21.57 35.85
N PRO A 316 43.25 20.85 36.83
CA PRO A 316 42.55 19.59 36.60
C PRO A 316 41.39 19.69 35.59
N LEU A 317 40.78 20.88 35.42
CA LEU A 317 39.70 21.10 34.45
C LEU A 317 40.17 21.15 32.99
N PHE A 318 41.48 21.25 32.75
CA PHE A 318 42.04 21.27 31.39
C PHE A 318 42.14 19.88 30.76
N VAL A 319 41.73 18.84 31.48
CA VAL A 319 41.75 17.46 30.99
C VAL A 319 40.44 16.76 31.27
N ASP A 320 40.05 15.92 30.32
CA ASP A 320 39.03 14.90 30.49
C ASP A 320 39.71 13.54 30.67
N GLN A 321 39.18 12.70 31.56
CA GLN A 321 39.63 11.32 31.70
C GLN A 321 38.78 10.41 30.80
N ILE A 322 39.43 9.73 29.86
CA ILE A 322 38.81 8.80 28.92
C ILE A 322 39.40 7.41 29.16
N GLY A 323 38.71 6.62 29.99
CA GLY A 323 39.25 5.35 30.48
C GLY A 323 40.54 5.57 31.28
N ASP A 324 41.62 4.95 30.81
CA ASP A 324 42.95 5.04 31.43
C ASP A 324 43.81 6.18 30.87
N TYR A 325 43.29 6.94 29.88
CA TYR A 325 44.02 8.03 29.23
C TYR A 325 43.49 9.40 29.66
N LEU A 326 44.39 10.39 29.66
CA LEU A 326 44.03 11.80 29.80
C LEU A 326 43.98 12.44 28.42
N SER A 327 42.92 13.20 28.17
CA SER A 327 42.73 13.97 26.94
C SER A 327 42.62 15.45 27.26
N PRO A 328 43.24 16.36 26.50
CA PRO A 328 43.05 17.79 26.68
C PRO A 328 41.58 18.22 26.48
N ASN A 329 41.02 18.94 27.44
CA ASN A 329 39.71 19.56 27.33
C ASN A 329 39.84 20.94 26.66
N ILE A 330 39.88 20.92 25.33
CA ILE A 330 40.12 22.12 24.51
C ILE A 330 39.05 23.20 24.75
N SER A 331 37.80 22.81 25.00
CA SER A 331 36.70 23.75 25.23
C SER A 331 36.91 24.59 26.49
N VAL A 332 37.39 23.96 27.57
CA VAL A 332 37.75 24.69 28.80
C VAL A 332 38.99 25.55 28.55
N ILE A 333 40.04 24.98 27.94
CA ILE A 333 41.30 25.70 27.68
C ILE A 333 41.05 26.98 26.86
N VAL A 334 40.21 26.92 25.81
CA VAL A 334 39.87 28.09 24.97
C VAL A 334 39.16 29.17 25.76
N THR A 335 38.28 28.82 26.71
CA THR A 335 37.61 29.82 27.57
C THR A 335 38.59 30.53 28.51
N TYR A 336 39.55 29.78 29.09
CA TYR A 336 40.62 30.38 29.87
C TYR A 336 41.53 31.25 28.98
N LEU A 337 41.82 30.83 27.75
CA LEU A 337 42.62 31.61 26.81
C LEU A 337 41.94 32.94 26.46
N ALA A 338 40.63 32.92 26.22
CA ALA A 338 39.86 34.13 25.99
C ALA A 338 39.93 35.08 27.20
N LYS A 339 39.87 34.53 28.42
CA LYS A 339 40.02 35.30 29.66
C LYS A 339 41.45 35.84 29.84
N SER A 340 42.48 35.07 29.53
CA SER A 340 43.88 35.55 29.63
C SER A 340 44.17 36.67 28.63
N VAL A 341 43.60 36.60 27.42
CA VAL A 341 43.65 37.70 26.45
C VAL A 341 42.91 38.94 26.97
N GLN A 342 41.76 38.77 27.63
CA GLN A 342 41.04 39.87 28.27
C GLN A 342 41.88 40.52 29.39
N GLU A 343 42.47 39.73 30.28
CA GLU A 343 43.34 40.19 31.37
C GLU A 343 44.57 40.93 30.81
N LEU A 344 45.23 40.37 29.79
CA LEU A 344 46.37 40.99 29.14
C LEU A 344 46.00 42.31 28.46
N SER A 345 44.83 42.37 27.80
CA SER A 345 44.32 43.60 27.20
C SER A 345 44.10 44.69 28.25
N GLN A 346 43.57 44.33 29.42
CA GLN A 346 43.40 45.26 30.53
C GLN A 346 44.75 45.77 31.06
N GLN A 347 45.72 44.86 31.29
CA GLN A 347 47.07 45.26 31.74
C GLN A 347 47.76 46.20 30.73
N VAL A 348 47.61 45.94 29.42
CA VAL A 348 48.16 46.81 28.37
C VAL A 348 47.50 48.19 28.38
N GLN A 349 46.19 48.28 28.63
CA GLN A 349 45.47 49.56 28.75
C GLN A 349 45.96 50.34 29.98
N GLU A 350 46.07 49.69 31.13
CA GLU A 350 46.57 50.29 32.37
C GLU A 350 48.01 50.80 32.23
N LEU A 351 48.90 49.98 31.65
CA LEU A 351 50.28 50.38 31.35
C LEU A 351 50.34 51.56 30.37
N SER A 352 49.50 51.54 29.34
CA SER A 352 49.43 52.64 28.37
C SER A 352 49.01 53.95 29.03
N GLN A 353 48.05 53.90 29.96
CA GLN A 353 47.63 55.06 30.74
C GLN A 353 48.76 55.57 31.65
N GLN A 354 49.44 54.68 32.38
CA GLN A 354 50.58 55.05 33.23
C GLN A 354 51.70 55.71 32.41
N VAL A 355 52.00 55.20 31.22
CA VAL A 355 52.99 55.79 30.31
C VAL A 355 52.56 57.20 29.86
N GLN A 356 51.28 57.43 29.57
CA GLN A 356 50.76 58.75 29.21
C GLN A 356 50.86 59.73 30.39
N GLU A 357 50.51 59.30 31.60
CA GLU A 357 50.63 60.10 32.82
C GLU A 357 52.09 60.49 33.08
N LEU A 358 53.02 59.54 32.99
CA LEU A 358 54.46 59.80 33.14
C LEU A 358 54.97 60.78 32.07
N ARG A 359 54.58 60.63 30.81
CA ARG A 359 54.92 61.59 29.74
C ARG A 359 54.41 63.00 30.06
N SER A 360 53.18 63.11 30.59
CA SER A 360 52.62 64.40 30.98
C SER A 360 53.40 65.06 32.12
N LEU A 361 53.88 64.27 33.09
CA LEU A 361 54.69 64.76 34.21
C LEU A 361 56.08 65.18 33.77
N ILE A 362 56.71 64.43 32.87
CA ILE A 362 58.01 64.79 32.29
C ILE A 362 57.89 66.12 31.55
N ASN A 363 56.89 66.27 30.67
CA ASN A 363 56.66 67.50 29.92
C ASN A 363 56.48 68.72 30.85
N LYS A 364 55.70 68.56 31.93
CA LYS A 364 55.54 69.62 32.95
C LYS A 364 56.84 69.98 33.69
N LYS A 365 57.78 69.04 33.81
CA LYS A 365 59.05 69.25 34.53
C LYS A 365 60.13 69.87 33.64
N SER A 366 60.09 69.63 32.33
CA SER A 366 60.93 70.30 31.32
C SER A 366 60.54 71.75 31.05
N ASP A 367 59.35 72.18 31.50
CA ASP A 367 58.87 73.57 31.41
C ASP A 367 59.26 74.42 32.64
N PHE A 368 60.02 73.87 33.60
CA PHE A 368 60.65 74.66 34.67
C PHE A 368 62.04 75.14 34.20
N PRO A 369 62.31 76.47 34.26
CA PRO A 369 63.55 77.07 33.73
C PRO A 369 64.82 76.68 34.50
#